data_AF-E1IFW3-F1
#
_entry.id   AF-E1IFW3-F1
#
_cell.length_a   1.000
_cell.length_b   1.000
_cell.length_c   1.000
_cell.angle_alpha   90.00
_cell.angle_beta   90.00
_cell.angle_gamma   90.00
#
_symmetry.space_group_name_H-M   'P 1'
#
loop_
_entity.id
_entity.type
_entity.pdbx_description
1 polymer ?
#
loop_
_entity_poly.entity_id
_entity_poly.type
_entity_poly.pdbx_seq_one_letter_code
_entity_poly.pdbx_strand_id
1 'polypeptide(L)'
;MRGNVLDLAVGVIIGGAFGAIIGSLSADVLMPLVGLIFGQPDFSAIVLGPLKIGNLLNAIVSFLITALALYFFVVAPMNAINERQKPKAPPAPPATRTCPECLSEVPVGARRCAFCTSELPKS
;
A
#
# COMPACT_ATOMS: atom_id res chain seq x y z
N MET A 1 -1.35 22.61 5.34
CA MET A 1 -1.15 22.32 3.90
C MET A 1 0.15 21.55 3.56
N ARG A 2 1.18 21.50 4.43
CA ARG A 2 2.42 20.73 4.14
C ARG A 2 2.33 19.21 4.37
N GLY A 3 1.28 18.72 5.03
CA GLY A 3 1.13 17.29 5.36
C GLY A 3 0.89 16.37 4.17
N ASN A 4 0.12 16.79 3.17
CA ASN A 4 -0.27 15.92 2.04
C ASN A 4 0.92 15.53 1.14
N VAL A 5 1.87 16.45 0.92
CA VAL A 5 3.04 16.19 0.07
C VAL A 5 4.09 15.35 0.78
N LEU A 6 4.25 15.54 2.10
CA LEU A 6 5.19 14.75 2.89
C LEU A 6 4.74 13.29 2.99
N ASP A 7 3.45 13.05 3.22
CA ASP A 7 2.89 11.69 3.29
C ASP A 7 2.94 10.99 1.92
N LEU A 8 2.63 11.72 0.84
CA LEU A 8 2.81 11.22 -0.53
C LEU A 8 4.28 10.86 -0.81
N ALA A 9 5.23 11.71 -0.42
CA ALA A 9 6.66 11.47 -0.64
C ALA A 9 7.14 10.24 0.12
N VAL A 10 6.73 10.08 1.38
CA VAL A 10 7.05 8.90 2.19
C VAL A 10 6.44 7.64 1.58
N GLY A 11 5.18 7.70 1.11
CA GLY A 11 4.51 6.57 0.45
C GLY A 11 5.25 6.09 -0.81
N VAL A 12 5.72 7.02 -1.65
CA VAL A 12 6.47 6.66 -2.88
C VAL A 12 7.84 6.05 -2.55
N ILE A 13 8.57 6.62 -1.58
CA ILE A 13 9.89 6.11 -1.19
C ILE A 13 9.77 4.70 -0.59
N ILE A 14 8.81 4.50 0.32
CA ILE A 14 8.56 3.18 0.93
C ILE A 14 8.09 2.19 -0.15
N GLY A 15 7.20 2.60 -1.05
CA GLY A 15 6.72 1.76 -2.14
C GLY A 15 7.85 1.27 -3.06
N GLY A 16 8.77 2.17 -3.43
CA GLY A 16 9.93 1.83 -4.24
C GLY A 16 10.92 0.88 -3.53
N ALA A 17 11.24 1.16 -2.27
CA ALA A 17 12.14 0.32 -1.48
C ALA A 17 11.56 -1.07 -1.21
N PHE A 18 10.26 -1.16 -0.91
CA PHE A 18 9.58 -2.42 -0.64
C PHE A 18 9.49 -3.30 -1.89
N GLY A 19 9.29 -2.71 -3.07
CA GLY A 19 9.33 -3.42 -4.34
C GLY A 19 10.68 -4.13 -4.58
N ALA A 20 11.80 -3.48 -4.24
CA ALA A 20 13.13 -4.09 -4.37
C ALA A 20 13.32 -5.29 -3.42
N ILE A 21 12.83 -5.19 -2.17
CA ILE A 21 12.89 -6.27 -1.18
C ILE A 21 12.05 -7.47 -1.62
N ILE A 22 10.85 -7.23 -2.15
CA ILE A 22 10.00 -8.31 -2.67
C ILE A 22 10.64 -8.94 -3.91
N GLY A 23 11.24 -8.12 -4.80
CA GLY A 23 11.92 -8.60 -6.00
C GLY A 23 13.08 -9.54 -5.68
N SER A 24 13.92 -9.20 -4.69
CA SER A 24 14.99 -10.11 -4.24
C SER A 24 14.43 -11.34 -3.54
N LEU A 25 13.39 -11.21 -2.71
CA LEU A 25 12.75 -12.35 -2.07
C LEU A 25 12.16 -13.33 -3.10
N SER A 26 11.51 -12.84 -4.16
CA SER A 26 10.93 -13.72 -5.18
C SER A 26 12.00 -14.35 -6.09
N ALA A 27 12.98 -13.56 -6.54
CA ALA A 27 14.03 -14.04 -7.42
C ALA A 27 15.03 -14.97 -6.71
N ASP A 28 15.48 -14.61 -5.51
CA ASP A 28 16.57 -15.30 -4.83
C ASP A 28 16.10 -16.45 -3.93
N VAL A 29 14.84 -16.43 -3.48
CA VAL A 29 14.30 -17.46 -2.58
C VAL A 29 13.22 -18.29 -3.26
N LEU A 30 12.21 -17.66 -3.87
CA LEU A 30 11.06 -18.40 -4.40
C LEU A 30 11.34 -19.10 -5.73
N MET A 31 12.01 -18.46 -6.69
CA MET A 31 12.33 -19.14 -7.96
C MET A 31 13.19 -20.40 -7.77
N PRO A 32 14.24 -20.41 -6.91
CA PRO A 32 14.98 -21.64 -6.62
C PRO A 32 14.15 -22.70 -5.91
N LEU A 33 13.30 -22.32 -4.94
CA LEU A 33 12.39 -23.24 -4.25
C LEU A 33 11.37 -23.87 -5.21
N VAL A 34 10.76 -23.06 -6.08
CA VAL A 34 9.85 -23.52 -7.12
C VAL A 34 10.58 -24.39 -8.13
N GLY A 35 11.81 -24.02 -8.53
CA GLY A 35 12.66 -24.80 -9.41
C GLY A 35 13.03 -26.17 -8.87
N LEU A 36 13.17 -26.31 -7.55
CA LEU A 36 13.46 -27.58 -6.88
C LEU A 36 12.21 -28.49 -6.81
N ILE A 37 11.03 -27.91 -6.66
CA ILE A 37 9.76 -28.66 -6.49
C ILE A 37 9.11 -29.01 -7.85
N PHE A 38 9.12 -28.07 -8.80
CA PHE A 38 8.41 -28.18 -10.08
C PHE A 38 9.35 -28.35 -11.29
N GLY A 39 10.67 -28.34 -11.08
CA GLY A 39 11.69 -28.34 -12.15
C GLY A 39 12.05 -26.92 -12.61
N GLN A 40 13.18 -26.76 -13.31
CA GLN A 40 13.62 -25.44 -13.80
C GLN A 40 12.58 -24.85 -14.77
N PRO A 41 11.92 -23.71 -14.45
CA PRO A 41 10.98 -23.05 -15.35
C PRO A 41 11.76 -22.25 -16.42
N ASP A 42 12.58 -22.93 -17.20
CA ASP A 42 13.39 -22.29 -18.24
C ASP A 42 12.75 -22.47 -19.62
N PHE A 43 11.94 -21.49 -19.99
CA PHE A 43 11.27 -21.44 -21.29
C PHE A 43 12.11 -20.74 -22.36
N SER A 44 13.32 -20.29 -22.03
CA SER A 44 14.18 -19.48 -22.90
C SER A 44 14.60 -20.20 -24.20
N ALA A 45 14.52 -21.53 -24.24
CA ALA A 45 14.78 -22.35 -25.42
C ALA A 45 13.69 -22.29 -26.51
N ILE A 46 12.52 -21.70 -26.23
CA ILE A 46 11.44 -21.57 -27.21
C ILE A 46 11.68 -20.30 -28.03
N VAL A 47 12.24 -20.50 -29.23
CA VAL A 47 12.55 -19.42 -30.17
C VAL A 47 11.80 -19.66 -31.48
N LEU A 48 10.94 -18.72 -31.88
CA LEU A 48 10.33 -18.67 -33.22
C LEU A 48 11.06 -17.59 -34.03
N GLY A 49 12.16 -17.96 -34.69
CA GLY A 49 12.95 -17.02 -35.49
C GLY A 49 13.66 -15.94 -34.64
N PRO A 50 13.54 -14.63 -34.96
CA PRO A 50 14.16 -13.57 -34.16
C PRO A 50 13.39 -13.25 -32.85
N LEU A 51 12.23 -13.86 -32.62
CA LEU A 51 11.37 -13.60 -31.46
C LEU A 51 11.69 -14.58 -30.33
N LYS A 52 12.28 -14.06 -29.25
CA LYS A 52 12.56 -14.79 -27.99
C LYS A 52 11.31 -14.89 -27.12
N ILE A 53 10.30 -15.63 -27.59
CA ILE A 53 9.05 -15.88 -26.87
C ILE A 53 9.30 -16.54 -25.50
N GLY A 54 10.37 -17.33 -25.38
CA GLY A 54 10.82 -17.91 -24.12
C GLY A 54 11.05 -16.92 -22.98
N ASN A 55 11.63 -15.74 -23.28
CA ASN A 55 11.86 -14.72 -22.26
C ASN A 55 10.56 -14.05 -21.81
N LEU A 56 9.59 -13.91 -22.72
CA LEU A 56 8.27 -13.38 -22.38
C LEU A 56 7.52 -14.35 -21.46
N LEU A 57 7.54 -15.64 -21.77
CA LEU A 57 6.93 -16.66 -20.91
C LEU A 57 7.59 -16.68 -19.52
N ASN A 58 8.92 -16.63 -19.47
CA ASN A 58 9.63 -16.60 -18.19
C ASN A 58 9.28 -15.34 -17.37
N ALA A 59 9.17 -14.18 -18.01
CA ALA A 59 8.75 -12.95 -17.35
C ALA A 59 7.32 -13.04 -16.78
N ILE A 60 6.39 -13.66 -17.53
CA ILE A 60 5.01 -13.88 -17.06
C ILE A 60 4.98 -14.83 -15.86
N VAL A 61 5.71 -15.94 -15.92
CA VAL A 61 5.79 -16.90 -14.81
C VAL A 61 6.40 -16.25 -13.57
N SER A 62 7.50 -15.53 -13.73
CA SER A 62 8.16 -14.77 -12.66
C SER A 62 7.24 -13.71 -12.04
N PHE A 63 6.45 -13.01 -12.87
CA PHE A 63 5.47 -12.04 -12.40
C PHE A 63 4.37 -12.69 -11.58
N LEU A 64 3.81 -13.83 -12.04
CA LEU A 64 2.77 -14.56 -11.32
C LEU A 64 3.28 -15.11 -9.97
N ILE A 65 4.50 -15.66 -9.93
CA ILE A 65 5.11 -16.14 -8.67
C ILE A 65 5.31 -14.98 -7.71
N THR A 66 5.83 -13.84 -8.18
CA THR A 66 6.05 -12.65 -7.34
C THR A 66 4.74 -12.05 -6.84
N ALA A 67 3.70 -12.00 -7.68
CA ALA A 67 2.37 -11.54 -7.29
C ALA A 67 1.74 -12.44 -6.22
N LEU A 68 1.85 -13.76 -6.38
CA LEU A 68 1.36 -14.74 -5.41
C LEU A 68 2.12 -14.62 -4.08
N ALA A 69 3.44 -14.42 -4.14
CA ALA A 69 4.28 -14.19 -2.97
C ALA A 69 3.87 -12.92 -2.21
N LEU A 70 3.71 -11.80 -2.91
CA LEU A 70 3.27 -10.53 -2.34
C LEU A 70 1.89 -10.69 -1.68
N TYR A 71 0.97 -11.37 -2.37
CA TYR A 71 -0.34 -11.67 -1.83
C TYR A 71 -0.27 -12.50 -0.55
N PHE A 72 0.48 -13.61 -0.55
CA PHE A 72 0.52 -14.54 0.58
C PHE A 72 1.32 -14.01 1.79
N PHE A 73 2.46 -13.36 1.56
CA PHE A 73 3.36 -12.90 2.64
C PHE A 73 3.07 -11.48 3.14
N VAL A 74 2.39 -10.64 2.34
CA VAL A 74 2.12 -9.25 2.72
C VAL A 74 0.63 -9.01 2.82
N VAL A 75 -0.13 -9.20 1.74
CA VAL A 75 -1.56 -8.82 1.72
C VAL A 75 -2.39 -9.72 2.63
N ALA A 76 -2.19 -11.03 2.61
CA ALA A 76 -2.94 -11.96 3.43
C ALA A 76 -2.71 -11.76 4.95
N PRO A 77 -1.47 -11.65 5.47
CA PRO A 77 -1.26 -11.35 6.88
C PRO A 77 -1.66 -9.93 7.24
N MET A 78 -1.45 -8.94 6.36
CA MET A 78 -1.95 -7.59 6.62
C MET A 78 -3.47 -7.55 6.66
N ASN A 79 -4.19 -8.24 5.77
CA ASN A 79 -5.65 -8.35 5.81
C ASN A 79 -6.11 -9.07 7.08
N ALA A 80 -5.45 -10.16 7.46
CA ALA A 80 -5.76 -10.91 8.67
C ALA A 80 -5.48 -10.10 9.95
N ILE A 81 -4.39 -9.33 9.99
CA ILE A 81 -4.06 -8.45 11.12
C ILE A 81 -4.99 -7.24 11.13
N ASN A 82 -5.30 -6.64 9.99
CA ASN A 82 -6.22 -5.50 9.88
C ASN A 82 -7.63 -5.89 10.35
N GLU A 83 -8.10 -7.10 10.02
CA GLU A 83 -9.35 -7.63 10.56
C GLU A 83 -9.31 -7.86 12.07
N ARG A 84 -8.16 -8.28 12.61
CA ARG A 84 -7.92 -8.40 14.07
C ARG A 84 -7.71 -7.05 14.76
N GLN A 85 -7.27 -6.04 14.01
CA GLN A 85 -7.10 -4.64 14.40
C GLN A 85 -8.35 -3.78 14.09
N LYS A 86 -9.50 -4.43 13.86
CA LYS A 86 -10.82 -3.82 14.01
C LYS A 86 -11.35 -3.74 15.48
N PRO A 87 -10.57 -3.59 16.58
CA PRO A 87 -11.08 -2.83 17.71
C PRO A 87 -11.30 -1.40 17.21
N LYS A 88 -12.46 -0.78 17.50
CA LYS A 88 -12.73 0.65 17.30
C LYS A 88 -11.43 1.45 17.38
N ALA A 89 -10.82 1.80 16.25
CA ALA A 89 -10.23 3.12 16.19
C ALA A 89 -11.47 4.00 16.34
N PRO A 90 -11.67 4.74 17.45
CA PRO A 90 -12.51 5.90 17.31
C PRO A 90 -11.89 6.63 16.11
N PRO A 91 -12.62 6.85 14.99
CA PRO A 91 -12.16 7.82 14.01
C PRO A 91 -11.77 9.02 14.85
N ALA A 92 -10.51 9.47 14.75
CA ALA A 92 -9.93 10.49 15.62
C ALA A 92 -11.06 11.47 15.99
N PRO A 93 -11.52 11.50 17.27
CA PRO A 93 -12.82 12.07 17.63
C PRO A 93 -12.96 13.38 16.88
N PRO A 94 -14.00 13.56 16.05
CA PRO A 94 -14.02 14.57 14.98
C PRO A 94 -13.49 15.86 15.57
N ALA A 95 -12.23 16.17 15.23
CA ALA A 95 -11.49 17.19 15.95
C ALA A 95 -12.08 18.57 15.63
N THR A 96 -12.95 18.62 14.62
CA THR A 96 -13.66 19.75 14.06
C THR A 96 -15.17 19.58 14.19
N ARG A 97 -15.84 20.69 14.49
CA ARG A 97 -17.28 20.92 14.47
C ARG A 97 -17.57 22.05 13.51
N THR A 98 -18.74 22.01 12.88
CA THR A 98 -19.19 23.08 11.99
C THR A 98 -19.64 24.28 12.82
N CYS A 99 -19.13 25.46 12.51
CA CYS A 99 -19.60 26.71 13.10
C CYS A 99 -21.03 27.01 12.65
N PRO A 100 -21.99 27.31 13.55
CA PRO A 100 -23.38 27.60 13.17
C PRO A 100 -23.54 28.92 12.41
N GLU A 101 -22.67 29.91 12.65
CA GLU A 101 -22.76 31.23 12.01
C GLU A 101 -22.18 31.27 10.59
N CYS A 102 -21.03 30.65 10.37
CA CYS A 102 -20.28 30.78 9.11
C CYS A 102 -19.99 29.47 8.40
N LEU A 103 -20.50 28.34 8.92
CA LEU A 103 -20.38 27.00 8.33
C LEU A 103 -18.94 26.49 8.12
N SER A 104 -17.93 27.18 8.66
CA SER A 104 -16.53 26.72 8.62
C SER A 104 -16.25 25.61 9.63
N GLU A 105 -15.25 24.78 9.35
CA GLU A 105 -14.77 23.74 10.27
C GLU A 105 -13.89 24.36 11.35
N VAL A 106 -14.28 24.17 12.62
CA VAL A 106 -13.60 24.75 13.80
C VAL A 106 -13.33 23.66 14.82
N PRO A 107 -12.19 23.64 15.53
CA PRO A 107 -11.93 22.59 16.49
C PRO A 107 -12.94 22.54 17.66
N VAL A 108 -13.27 21.34 18.14
CA VAL A 108 -14.31 21.12 19.17
C VAL A 108 -14.02 21.88 20.48
N GLY A 109 -12.76 22.13 20.80
CA GLY A 109 -12.33 22.91 21.96
C GLY A 109 -12.33 24.44 21.79
N ALA A 110 -12.60 24.97 20.58
CA ALA A 110 -12.50 26.41 20.34
C ALA A 110 -13.69 27.17 20.94
N ARG A 111 -13.41 28.20 21.74
CA ARG A 111 -14.42 29.11 22.30
C ARG A 111 -14.81 30.24 21.34
N ARG A 112 -13.99 30.52 20.32
CA ARG A 112 -14.24 31.51 19.28
C ARG A 112 -13.89 30.94 17.91
N CYS A 113 -14.68 31.27 16.91
CA CYS A 113 -14.43 30.87 15.53
C CYS A 113 -13.30 31.72 14.92
N ALA A 114 -12.35 31.10 14.24
CA ALA A 114 -11.23 31.80 13.60
C ALA A 114 -11.66 32.56 12.31
N PHE A 115 -12.76 32.14 11.68
CA PHE A 115 -13.22 32.70 10.40
C PHE A 115 -14.17 33.88 10.58
N CYS A 116 -15.14 33.77 11.50
CA CYS A 116 -16.17 34.80 11.71
C CYS A 116 -16.12 35.47 13.08
N THR A 117 -15.12 35.15 13.91
CA THR A 117 -14.89 35.72 15.25
C THR A 117 -16.03 35.59 16.26
N SER A 118 -17.11 34.88 15.91
CA SER A 118 -18.24 34.62 16.80
C SER A 118 -17.86 33.69 17.96
N GLU A 119 -18.57 33.83 19.08
CA GLU A 119 -18.43 32.97 20.25
C GLU A 119 -19.18 31.67 20.02
N LEU A 120 -18.48 30.55 20.14
CA LEU A 120 -19.07 29.23 19.89
C LEU A 120 -19.60 28.64 21.19
N PRO A 121 -20.82 28.08 21.20
CA PRO A 121 -21.34 27.37 22.37
C PRO A 121 -20.39 26.22 22.75
N LYS A 122 -20.20 25.97 24.04
CA LYS A 122 -19.38 24.86 24.53
C LYS A 122 -20.13 23.55 24.22
N SER A 123 -19.57 22.69 23.35
CA SER A 123 -20.09 21.35 23.07
C SER A 123 -19.43 20.33 23.99
#